data_AF-A0A655FV08-F1
#
_entry.id   AF-A0A655FV08-F1
#
_cell.length_a   1.000
_cell.length_b   1.000
_cell.length_c   1.000
_cell.angle_alpha   90.00
_cell.angle_beta   90.00
_cell.angle_gamma   90.00
#
_symmetry.space_group_name_H-M   'P 1'
#
loop_
_entity.id
_entity.type
_entity.pdbx_description
1 polymer ?
#
loop_
_entity_poly.entity_id
_entity_poly.type
_entity_poly.pdbx_seq_one_letter_code
_entity_poly.pdbx_strand_id
1 'polypeptide(L)'
;MFRTLGDQCWLWESLLPDEVRRLPEELARVDALLDDPAFFAPFVPFFDPRRGRPSTPMEVYLQLMFVKFRYRLGYESLCREVADSIT
;
A
#
# COMPACT_ATOMS: atom_id res chain seq x y z
N MET A 1 0.69 6.90 10.73
CA MET A 1 0.62 5.43 10.88
C MET A 1 1.35 4.85 9.67
N PHE A 2 2.55 4.29 9.84
CA PHE A 2 3.42 3.96 8.70
C PHE A 2 2.97 2.69 7.95
N ARG A 3 2.42 1.73 8.69
CA ARG A 3 1.74 0.53 8.19
C ARG A 3 0.38 0.42 8.89
N THR A 4 -0.63 -0.07 8.18
CA THR A 4 -2.02 -0.31 8.62
C THR A 4 -2.59 -1.60 8.07
N LEU A 5 -2.03 -2.11 6.96
CA LEU A 5 -2.45 -3.38 6.40
C LEU A 5 -2.02 -4.48 7.37
N GLY A 6 -2.97 -4.96 8.19
CA GLY A 6 -2.74 -5.91 9.28
C GLY A 6 -3.95 -6.80 9.55
N ASP A 7 -3.78 -8.07 9.17
CA ASP A 7 -4.41 -9.35 9.56
C ASP A 7 -5.89 -9.64 9.31
N GLN A 8 -6.75 -8.66 9.09
CA GLN A 8 -8.18 -8.94 8.90
C GLN A 8 -8.50 -9.20 7.43
N CYS A 9 -8.30 -10.45 6.99
CA CYS A 9 -8.89 -10.91 5.75
C CYS A 9 -10.40 -10.97 5.96
N TRP A 10 -11.15 -10.11 5.27
CA TRP A 10 -12.59 -10.07 5.42
C TRP A 10 -13.18 -11.40 4.91
N LEU A 11 -14.30 -11.85 5.46
CA LEU A 11 -14.89 -13.15 5.10
C LEU A 11 -15.06 -13.28 3.57
N TRP A 12 -15.36 -12.19 2.86
CA TRP A 12 -15.53 -12.20 1.41
C TRP A 12 -14.19 -12.31 0.64
N GLU A 13 -13.09 -11.72 1.13
CA GLU A 13 -11.75 -11.90 0.57
C GLU A 13 -11.29 -13.36 0.68
N SER A 14 -11.67 -14.03 1.77
CA SER A 14 -11.43 -15.48 1.99
C SER A 14 -12.18 -16.40 1.03
N LEU A 15 -13.09 -15.86 0.21
CA LEU A 15 -13.78 -16.57 -0.87
C LEU A 15 -13.18 -16.31 -2.26
N LEU A 16 -12.28 -15.33 -2.41
CA LEU A 16 -11.63 -15.03 -3.69
C LEU A 16 -10.71 -16.17 -4.16
N PRO A 17 -10.57 -16.39 -5.48
CA PRO A 17 -9.52 -17.27 -6.01
C PRO A 17 -8.12 -16.79 -5.61
N ASP A 18 -7.17 -17.71 -5.40
CA ASP A 18 -5.81 -17.34 -4.99
C ASP A 18 -5.09 -16.48 -6.04
N GLU A 19 -5.47 -16.60 -7.31
CA GLU A 19 -4.92 -15.84 -8.42
C GLU A 19 -5.14 -14.33 -8.27
N VAL A 20 -6.28 -13.92 -7.69
CA VAL A 20 -6.61 -12.50 -7.48
C VAL A 20 -6.16 -11.97 -6.12
N ARG A 21 -5.72 -12.86 -5.21
CA ARG A 21 -5.13 -12.47 -3.92
C ARG A 21 -3.63 -12.20 -4.00
N ARG A 22 -2.97 -12.70 -5.04
CA ARG A 22 -1.53 -12.54 -5.20
C ARG A 22 -1.22 -11.20 -5.85
N LEU A 23 -0.31 -10.46 -5.23
CA LEU A 23 0.31 -9.31 -5.87
C LEU A 23 1.16 -9.78 -7.07
N PRO A 24 1.17 -9.02 -8.17
CA PRO A 24 2.17 -9.18 -9.22
C PRO A 24 3.58 -9.16 -8.64
N GLU A 25 4.50 -9.96 -9.19
CA GLU A 25 5.85 -10.18 -8.64
C GLU A 25 6.62 -8.88 -8.37
N GLU A 26 6.51 -7.90 -9.29
CA GLU A 26 7.15 -6.60 -9.14
C GLU A 26 6.61 -5.83 -7.91
N LEU A 27 5.30 -5.86 -7.69
CA LEU A 27 4.66 -5.19 -6.55
C LEU A 27 4.91 -5.94 -5.24
N ALA A 28 4.96 -7.28 -5.28
CA ALA A 28 5.32 -8.09 -4.11
C ALA A 28 6.74 -7.77 -3.61
N ARG A 29 7.69 -7.49 -4.51
CA ARG A 29 9.04 -7.05 -4.13
C ARG A 29 9.05 -5.66 -3.50
N VAL A 30 8.24 -4.74 -4.01
CA VAL A 30 8.08 -3.41 -3.42
C VAL A 30 7.44 -3.52 -2.04
N ASP A 31 6.42 -4.35 -1.88
CA ASP A 31 5.78 -4.59 -0.59
C ASP A 31 6.75 -5.19 0.42
N ALA A 32 7.56 -6.18 0.02
CA ALA A 32 8.61 -6.75 0.88
C ALA A 32 9.66 -5.72 1.30
N LEU A 33 10.03 -4.78 0.44
CA LEU A 33 10.93 -3.67 0.79
C LEU A 33 10.27 -2.72 1.80
N LEU A 34 8.98 -2.44 1.63
CA LEU A 34 8.20 -1.61 2.56
C LEU A 34 7.89 -2.35 3.87
N ASP A 35 8.02 -3.68 3.90
CA ASP A 35 7.89 -4.48 5.11
C ASP A 35 9.14 -4.41 6.00
N ASP A 36 10.29 -4.03 5.46
CA ASP A 36 11.51 -3.85 6.24
C ASP A 36 11.37 -2.66 7.21
N PRO A 37 11.38 -2.89 8.54
CA PRO A 37 11.28 -1.82 9.53
C PRO A 37 12.41 -0.78 9.40
N ALA A 38 13.57 -1.17 8.88
CA ALA A 38 14.70 -0.27 8.67
C ALA A 38 14.38 0.83 7.64
N PHE A 39 13.47 0.56 6.69
CA PHE A 39 13.06 1.54 5.70
C PHE A 39 12.31 2.73 6.34
N PHE A 40 11.41 2.44 7.28
CA PHE A 40 10.59 3.47 7.94
C PHE A 40 11.22 4.07 9.19
N ALA A 41 12.20 3.39 9.81
CA ALA A 41 12.86 3.86 11.03
C ALA A 41 13.34 5.33 10.99
N PRO A 42 13.93 5.84 9.88
CA PRO A 42 14.35 7.24 9.80
C PRO A 42 13.18 8.24 9.83
N PHE A 43 12.00 7.81 9.41
CA PHE A 43 10.81 8.67 9.34
C PHE A 43 10.04 8.73 10.66
N VAL A 44 10.18 7.71 11.53
CA VAL A 44 9.44 7.60 12.80
C VAL A 44 9.47 8.88 13.66
N PRO A 45 10.61 9.57 13.85
CA PRO A 45 10.64 10.78 14.67
C PRO A 45 9.80 11.95 14.14
N PHE A 46 9.45 11.94 12.85
CA PHE A 46 8.75 13.03 12.18
C PHE A 46 7.22 12.87 12.16
N PHE A 47 6.70 11.71 12.59
CA PHE A 47 5.26 11.44 12.58
C PHE A 47 4.78 11.02 13.97
N ASP A 48 3.86 11.80 14.55
CA ASP A 48 3.17 11.42 15.78
C ASP A 48 2.05 10.42 15.44
N PRO A 49 2.00 9.23 16.06
CA PRO A 49 0.99 8.21 15.75
C PRO A 49 -0.42 8.59 16.21
N ARG A 50 -0.57 9.60 17.08
CA ARG A 50 -1.84 9.98 17.72
C ARG A 50 -2.23 11.44 17.43
N ARG A 51 -1.29 12.28 17.01
CA ARG A 51 -1.53 13.69 16.69
C ARG A 51 -1.40 13.95 15.20
N GLY A 52 -2.40 14.65 14.66
CA GLY A 52 -2.47 15.02 13.25
C GLY A 52 -3.74 14.50 12.59
N ARG A 53 -3.94 14.86 11.32
CA ARG A 53 -5.02 14.29 10.52
C ARG A 53 -4.72 12.81 10.29
N PRO A 54 -5.70 11.89 10.44
CA PRO A 54 -5.56 10.53 9.95
C PRO A 54 -5.29 10.59 8.44
N SER A 55 -4.02 10.48 8.07
CA SER A 55 -3.58 10.51 6.67
C SER A 55 -3.44 9.08 6.16
N THR A 56 -3.49 8.94 4.83
CA THR A 56 -3.16 7.68 4.18
C THR A 56 -1.82 7.16 4.72
N PRO A 57 -1.76 5.87 5.09
CA PRO A 57 -0.54 5.22 5.53
C PRO A 57 0.61 5.44 4.55
N MET A 58 1.83 5.61 5.07
CA MET A 58 2.99 5.91 4.21
C MET A 58 3.27 4.75 3.23
N GLU A 59 3.03 3.51 3.65
CA GLU A 59 3.08 2.33 2.77
C GLU A 59 2.23 2.49 1.51
N VAL A 60 0.95 2.87 1.68
CA VAL A 60 -0.02 2.96 0.59
C VAL A 60 0.38 4.08 -0.35
N TYR A 61 0.80 5.22 0.20
CA TYR A 61 1.30 6.32 -0.62
C TYR A 61 2.51 5.90 -1.47
N LEU A 62 3.48 5.21 -0.90
CA LEU A 62 4.69 4.78 -1.62
C LEU A 62 4.39 3.73 -2.70
N GLN A 63 3.50 2.77 -2.42
CA GLN A 63 3.02 1.81 -3.41
C GLN A 63 2.32 2.52 -4.58
N LEU A 64 1.42 3.47 -4.29
CA LEU A 64 0.75 4.29 -5.29
C LEU A 64 1.73 5.10 -6.14
N MET A 65 2.74 5.70 -5.51
CA MET A 65 3.77 6.45 -6.23
C MET A 65 4.61 5.54 -7.11
N PHE A 66 4.96 4.34 -6.64
CA PHE A 66 5.66 3.36 -7.47
C PHE A 66 4.87 3.04 -8.74
N VAL A 67 3.60 2.64 -8.61
CA VAL A 67 2.72 2.32 -9.76
C VAL A 67 2.62 3.52 -10.71
N LYS A 68 2.37 4.72 -10.15
CA LYS A 68 2.27 5.95 -10.92
C LYS A 68 3.51 6.20 -11.76
N PHE A 69 4.71 6.14 -11.17
CA PHE A 69 5.94 6.42 -11.89
C PHE A 69 6.34 5.29 -12.84
N ARG A 70 6.11 4.04 -12.44
CA ARG A 70 6.44 2.85 -13.22
C ARG A 70 5.68 2.77 -14.55
N TYR A 71 4.41 3.16 -14.54
CA TYR A 71 3.54 3.16 -15.72
C TYR A 71 3.28 4.56 -16.28
N ARG A 72 3.96 5.59 -15.75
CA ARG A 72 3.82 7.01 -16.16
C ARG A 72 2.37 7.49 -16.16
N LEU A 73 1.61 7.09 -15.14
CA LEU A 73 0.20 7.44 -15.01
C LEU A 73 0.03 8.89 -14.54
N GLY A 74 -1.01 9.55 -15.05
CA GLY A 74 -1.58 10.73 -14.43
C GLY A 74 -2.33 10.37 -13.13
N TYR A 75 -2.62 11.36 -12.29
CA TYR A 75 -3.35 11.11 -11.04
C TYR A 75 -4.75 10.54 -11.26
N GLU A 76 -5.48 11.04 -12.26
CA GLU A 76 -6.83 10.54 -12.57
C GLU A 76 -6.79 9.06 -12.99
N SER A 77 -5.86 8.70 -13.88
CA SER A 77 -5.66 7.30 -14.30
C SER A 77 -5.28 6.42 -13.12
N LEU A 78 -4.34 6.86 -12.27
CA LEU A 78 -3.95 6.11 -11.07
C LEU A 78 -5.15 5.85 -10.15
N CYS A 79 -5.96 6.87 -9.87
CA CYS A 79 -7.13 6.72 -9.03
C CYS A 79 -8.15 5.75 -9.63
N ARG A 80 -8.34 5.76 -10.95
CA ARG A 80 -9.23 4.84 -11.66
C ARG A 80 -8.76 3.39 -11.52
N GLU A 81 -7.50 3.14 -11.84
CA GLU A 81 -6.91 1.79 -11.78
C GLU A 81 -6.93 1.22 -10.35
N VAL A 82 -6.68 2.04 -9.34
CA VAL A 82 -6.68 1.60 -7.94
C VAL A 82 -8.10 1.47 -7.38
N ALA A 83 -9.03 2.32 -7.79
CA ALA A 83 -10.43 2.18 -7.38
C ALA A 83 -11.06 0.89 -7.93
N ASP A 84 -10.61 0.43 -9.09
CA ASP A 84 -11.01 -0.85 -9.66
C ASP A 84 -10.29 -2.05 -9.01
N SER A 85 -9.34 -1.82 -8.09
CA SER A 85 -8.65 -2.88 -7.35
C SER A 85 -9.45 -3.34 -6.14
N ILE A 86 -9.53 -4.67 -5.98
CA ILE A 86 -10.11 -5.30 -4.81
C ILE A 86 -9.04 -5.21 -3.70
N THR A 87 -9.25 -4.35 -2.70
CA THR A 87 -8.35 -4.18 -1.55
C THR A 87 -8.96 -4.79 -0.30
#